data_AF-A0A3M1XGS4-F1
#
_entry.id   AF-A0A3M1XGS4-F1
#
_cell.length_a   1.000
_cell.length_b   1.000
_cell.length_c   1.000
_cell.angle_alpha   90.00
_cell.angle_beta   90.00
_cell.angle_gamma   90.00
#
_symmetry.space_group_name_H-M   'P 1'
#
loop_
_entity.id
_entity.type
_entity.pdbx_description
1 polymer ?
#
loop_
_entity_poly.entity_id
_entity_poly.type
_entity_poly.pdbx_seq_one_letter_code
_entity_poly.pdbx_strand_id
1 'polypeptide(L)'
;MSKVFVNIALSLDGYMAPEGMTMEHWDKPEFKNWGAKWSALMGWIFDQQYFRHNLKLGPGGETGPVNDMLRHTAERTGVHIMGKRMFDGGERGWPEEAPFHTPVFVLTHEKREPWVRPGGTTFYFVNDGPERALEQAREAAGGRDIRIA
;
A
#
# COMPACT_ATOMS: atom_id res chain seq x y z
N MET A 1 -8.95 16.98 -13.59
CA MET A 1 -9.56 16.04 -12.63
C MET A 1 -8.56 14.95 -12.31
N SER A 2 -8.36 14.67 -11.02
CA SER A 2 -7.53 13.56 -10.53
C SER A 2 -7.98 12.22 -11.11
N LYS A 3 -7.03 11.40 -11.54
CA LYS A 3 -7.28 10.03 -12.00
C LYS A 3 -7.44 9.11 -10.79
N VAL A 4 -8.35 8.15 -10.93
CA VAL A 4 -8.45 7.00 -10.01
C VAL A 4 -7.75 5.84 -10.71
N PHE A 5 -6.77 5.22 -10.07
CA PHE A 5 -5.97 4.17 -10.69
C PHE A 5 -5.62 3.04 -9.72
N VAL A 6 -5.30 1.88 -10.30
CA VAL A 6 -4.80 0.69 -9.60
C VAL A 6 -3.39 0.43 -10.10
N ASN A 7 -2.47 0.10 -9.19
CA ASN A 7 -1.13 -0.38 -9.52
C ASN A 7 -0.73 -1.44 -8.49
N ILE A 8 -0.62 -2.69 -8.94
CA ILE A 8 -0.52 -3.89 -8.09
C ILE A 8 0.42 -4.89 -8.74
N ALA A 9 1.02 -5.76 -7.92
CA ALA A 9 1.68 -6.97 -8.39
C ALA A 9 0.62 -8.09 -8.48
N LEU A 10 0.67 -8.88 -9.55
CA LEU A 10 -0.25 -9.99 -9.77
C LEU A 10 0.54 -11.23 -10.17
N SER A 11 0.22 -12.37 -9.57
CA SER A 11 0.73 -13.65 -10.05
C SER A 11 0.19 -13.95 -11.45
N LEU A 12 0.88 -14.83 -12.17
CA LEU A 12 0.49 -15.21 -13.54
C LEU A 12 -0.93 -15.80 -13.61
N ASP A 13 -1.35 -16.49 -12.56
CA ASP A 13 -2.67 -17.10 -12.40
C ASP A 13 -3.72 -16.15 -11.76
N GLY A 14 -3.39 -14.86 -11.57
CA GLY A 14 -4.37 -13.82 -11.27
C GLY A 14 -4.61 -13.55 -9.78
N TYR A 15 -3.64 -13.84 -8.90
CA TYR A 15 -3.76 -13.61 -7.45
C TYR A 15 -2.85 -12.48 -6.97
N MET A 16 -3.37 -11.63 -6.07
CA MET A 16 -2.62 -10.57 -5.41
C MET A 16 -1.97 -11.01 -4.09
N ALA A 17 -2.45 -12.11 -3.51
CA ALA A 17 -1.92 -12.66 -2.27
C ALA A 17 -2.01 -14.20 -2.33
N PRO A 18 -0.98 -14.92 -1.87
CA PRO A 18 -1.00 -16.37 -1.84
C PRO A 18 -1.94 -16.88 -0.74
N GLU A 19 -2.44 -18.10 -0.93
CA GLU A 19 -3.18 -18.81 0.10
C GLU A 19 -2.36 -18.93 1.39
N GLY A 20 -3.00 -18.68 2.53
CA GLY A 20 -2.35 -18.68 3.85
C GLY A 20 -1.84 -17.32 4.31
N MET A 21 -1.65 -16.33 3.42
CA MET A 21 -1.28 -14.97 3.82
C MET A 21 -2.46 -14.24 4.48
N THR A 22 -2.63 -14.48 5.77
CA THR A 22 -3.76 -14.02 6.60
C THR A 22 -3.26 -13.67 8.00
N MET A 23 -4.04 -12.90 8.77
CA MET A 23 -3.65 -12.54 10.13
C MET A 23 -3.46 -13.75 11.06
N GLU A 24 -4.22 -14.83 10.86
CA GLU A 24 -4.09 -16.08 11.62
C GLU A 24 -2.71 -16.75 11.44
N HIS A 25 -2.13 -16.63 10.25
CA HIS A 25 -0.89 -17.29 9.87
C HIS A 25 0.27 -16.30 9.64
N TRP A 26 0.12 -15.04 10.07
CA TRP A 26 1.06 -13.96 9.77
C TRP A 26 2.46 -14.21 10.32
N ASP A 27 2.58 -14.90 11.46
CA ASP A 27 3.88 -15.27 12.05
C ASP A 27 4.43 -16.62 11.58
N LYS A 28 3.73 -17.26 10.63
CA LYS A 28 4.05 -18.61 10.12
C LYS A 28 4.19 -18.57 8.59
N PRO A 29 5.21 -17.89 8.04
CA PRO A 29 5.42 -17.76 6.58
C PRO A 29 5.54 -19.09 5.83
N GLU A 30 5.91 -20.16 6.54
CA GLU A 30 5.98 -21.53 6.03
C GLU A 30 4.61 -22.17 5.83
N PHE A 31 3.55 -21.68 6.49
CA PHE A 31 2.20 -22.21 6.32
C PHE A 31 1.75 -22.03 4.87
N LYS A 32 1.52 -23.15 4.17
CA LYS A 32 1.25 -23.19 2.72
C LYS A 32 2.31 -22.44 1.88
N ASN A 33 3.50 -22.25 2.43
CA ASN A 33 4.61 -21.53 1.83
C ASN A 33 4.24 -20.10 1.39
N TRP A 34 3.36 -19.42 2.14
CA TRP A 34 2.84 -18.11 1.74
C TRP A 34 3.93 -17.04 1.69
N GLY A 35 4.91 -17.09 2.60
CA GLY A 35 6.00 -16.12 2.67
C GLY A 35 6.89 -16.15 1.43
N ALA A 36 7.28 -17.35 0.96
CA ALA A 36 8.08 -17.48 -0.25
C ALA A 36 7.33 -17.02 -1.51
N LYS A 37 6.02 -17.31 -1.60
CA LYS A 37 5.17 -16.87 -2.71
C LYS A 37 5.00 -15.35 -2.73
N TRP A 38 4.80 -14.73 -1.56
CA TRP A 38 4.74 -13.27 -1.44
C TRP A 38 6.07 -12.62 -1.83
N SER A 39 7.19 -13.17 -1.35
CA SER A 39 8.52 -12.70 -1.74
C SER A 39 8.79 -12.84 -3.24
N ALA A 40 8.32 -13.91 -3.88
CA ALA A 40 8.42 -14.04 -5.34
C ALA A 40 7.57 -12.98 -6.07
N LEU A 41 6.38 -12.65 -5.55
CA LEU A 41 5.49 -11.65 -6.13
C LEU A 41 6.04 -10.22 -6.01
N MET A 42 6.63 -9.89 -4.86
CA MET A 42 7.09 -8.54 -4.53
C MET A 42 8.59 -8.33 -4.71
N GLY A 43 9.38 -9.39 -4.92
CA GLY A 43 10.84 -9.36 -4.90
C GLY A 43 11.44 -8.26 -5.77
N TRP A 44 10.91 -8.08 -6.98
CA TRP A 44 11.37 -7.08 -7.95
C TRP A 44 11.41 -5.64 -7.40
N ILE A 45 10.50 -5.29 -6.48
CA ILE A 45 10.38 -3.91 -5.97
C ILE A 45 11.52 -3.58 -4.99
N PHE A 46 12.02 -4.59 -4.27
CA PHE A 46 13.10 -4.44 -3.29
C PHE A 46 14.46 -4.17 -3.93
N ASP A 47 14.58 -4.45 -5.22
CA ASP A 47 15.76 -4.15 -6.02
C ASP A 47 15.76 -2.71 -6.54
N GLN A 48 14.64 -1.98 -6.49
CA GLN A 48 14.55 -0.63 -7.06
C GLN A 48 15.07 0.43 -6.07
N GLN A 49 16.01 1.28 -6.50
CA GLN A 49 16.67 2.26 -5.62
C GLN A 49 15.68 3.20 -4.92
N TYR A 50 14.65 3.68 -5.62
CA TYR A 50 13.63 4.58 -5.08
C TYR A 50 12.87 3.93 -3.93
N PHE A 51 12.48 2.68 -4.08
CA PHE A 51 11.75 1.95 -3.03
C PHE A 51 12.63 1.71 -1.81
N ARG A 52 13.89 1.30 -2.02
CA ARG A 52 14.88 1.10 -0.95
C ARG A 52 15.14 2.39 -0.18
N HIS A 53 15.26 3.52 -0.86
CA HIS A 53 15.43 4.83 -0.24
C HIS A 53 14.21 5.23 0.60
N ASN A 54 13.01 5.17 0.02
CA ASN A 54 11.77 5.55 0.73
C ASN A 54 11.52 4.70 1.98
N LEU A 55 11.83 3.40 1.93
CA LEU A 55 11.67 2.49 3.07
C LEU A 55 12.91 2.40 3.98
N LYS A 56 13.95 3.20 3.72
CA LYS A 56 15.21 3.19 4.49
C LYS A 56 15.86 1.79 4.57
N LEU A 57 15.76 0.99 3.50
CA LEU A 57 16.32 -0.38 3.41
C LEU A 57 17.83 -0.40 3.09
N GLY A 58 18.47 0.76 3.02
CA GLY A 58 19.89 0.92 2.70
C GLY A 58 20.17 1.35 1.27
N PRO A 59 21.45 1.59 0.92
CA PRO A 59 21.85 2.08 -0.39
C PRO A 59 21.69 1.02 -1.49
N GLY A 60 21.95 1.44 -2.74
CA GLY A 60 21.97 0.60 -3.93
C GLY A 60 20.59 0.37 -4.55
N GLY A 61 20.54 -0.56 -5.51
CA GLY A 61 19.36 -0.89 -6.29
C GLY A 61 19.43 -0.40 -7.73
N GLU A 62 18.51 -0.89 -8.54
CA GLU A 62 18.33 -0.54 -9.95
C GLU A 62 17.81 0.89 -10.09
N THR A 63 18.30 1.58 -11.12
CA THR A 63 17.98 3.00 -11.41
C THR A 63 17.37 3.19 -12.80
N GLY A 64 16.99 2.10 -13.45
CA GLY A 64 16.44 2.11 -14.80
C GLY A 64 14.97 2.54 -14.89
N PRO A 65 14.33 2.29 -16.04
CA PRO A 65 12.95 2.71 -16.29
C PRO A 65 11.92 2.19 -15.27
N VAL A 66 12.12 1.00 -14.70
CA VAL A 66 11.24 0.42 -13.67
C VAL A 66 11.32 1.22 -12.37
N ASN A 67 12.52 1.65 -11.99
CA ASN A 67 12.73 2.52 -10.84
C ASN A 67 12.06 3.90 -11.04
N ASP A 68 12.17 4.46 -12.25
CA ASP A 68 11.51 5.73 -12.59
C ASP A 68 9.97 5.59 -12.60
N MET A 69 9.44 4.45 -13.04
CA MET A 69 8.01 4.13 -12.95
C MET A 69 7.52 4.10 -11.49
N LEU A 70 8.29 3.52 -10.57
CA LEU A 70 7.96 3.53 -9.14
C LEU A 70 7.96 4.95 -8.56
N ARG A 71 8.98 5.75 -8.89
CA ARG A 71 9.05 7.16 -8.49
C ARG A 71 7.83 7.92 -8.96
N HIS A 72 7.51 7.83 -10.26
CA HIS A 72 6.32 8.46 -10.84
C HIS A 72 5.02 8.03 -10.13
N THR A 73 4.89 6.75 -9.83
CA THR A 73 3.71 6.20 -9.15
C THR A 73 3.53 6.77 -7.74
N ALA A 74 4.61 6.94 -7.00
CA ALA A 74 4.56 7.56 -5.67
C ALA A 74 4.28 9.07 -5.75
N GLU A 75 5.01 9.80 -6.59
CA GLU A 75 4.90 11.26 -6.71
C GLU A 75 3.52 11.71 -7.19
N ARG A 76 2.92 10.98 -8.15
CA ARG A 76 1.59 11.29 -8.66
C ARG A 76 0.46 10.99 -7.67
N THR A 77 0.71 10.20 -6.62
CA THR A 77 -0.36 9.78 -5.69
C THR A 77 -0.57 10.81 -4.60
N GLY A 78 -1.74 11.44 -4.59
CA GLY A 78 -2.18 12.39 -3.56
C GLY A 78 -2.82 11.72 -2.35
N VAL A 79 -3.53 10.61 -2.58
CA VAL A 79 -4.31 9.88 -1.57
C VAL A 79 -4.35 8.39 -1.92
N HIS A 80 -4.41 7.54 -0.89
CA HIS A 80 -4.67 6.11 -1.04
C HIS A 80 -6.06 5.74 -0.50
N ILE A 81 -6.69 4.74 -1.13
CA ILE A 81 -7.87 4.03 -0.60
C ILE A 81 -7.47 2.55 -0.50
N MET A 82 -7.77 1.90 0.63
CA MET A 82 -7.48 0.48 0.85
C MET A 82 -8.57 -0.24 1.62
N GLY A 83 -8.59 -1.56 1.51
CA GLY A 83 -9.45 -2.43 2.32
C GLY A 83 -8.87 -2.73 3.70
N LYS A 84 -9.73 -3.15 4.63
CA LYS A 84 -9.34 -3.49 6.01
C LYS A 84 -8.27 -4.58 6.11
N ARG A 85 -8.26 -5.59 5.24
CA ARG A 85 -7.24 -6.67 5.31
C ARG A 85 -5.84 -6.18 4.99
N MET A 86 -5.70 -5.28 4.00
CA MET A 86 -4.43 -4.62 3.72
C MET A 86 -3.97 -3.78 4.91
N PHE A 87 -4.90 -3.04 5.53
CA PHE A 87 -4.63 -2.29 6.73
C PHE A 87 -4.17 -3.19 7.90
N ASP A 88 -4.87 -4.29 8.19
CA ASP A 88 -4.53 -5.18 9.32
C ASP A 88 -3.11 -5.76 9.20
N GLY A 89 -2.74 -6.22 8.00
CA GLY A 89 -1.38 -6.72 7.74
C GLY A 89 -0.35 -5.60 7.84
N GLY A 90 -0.68 -4.41 7.33
CA GLY A 90 0.18 -3.24 7.37
C GLY A 90 0.36 -2.64 8.76
N GLU A 91 -0.68 -2.61 9.59
CA GLU A 91 -0.62 -2.18 10.99
C GLU A 91 0.41 -3.00 11.78
N ARG A 92 0.56 -4.28 11.40
CA ARG A 92 1.54 -5.18 12.00
C ARG A 92 2.92 -5.16 11.31
N GLY A 93 2.96 -4.92 10.00
CA GLY A 93 4.15 -5.11 9.17
C GLY A 93 4.85 -3.84 8.66
N TRP A 94 4.19 -2.69 8.65
CA TRP A 94 4.81 -1.42 8.24
C TRP A 94 5.67 -0.82 9.35
N PRO A 95 6.73 -0.07 9.00
CA PRO A 95 7.50 0.71 9.97
C PRO A 95 6.64 1.81 10.61
N GLU A 96 7.19 2.47 11.64
CA GLU A 96 6.48 3.53 12.34
C GLU A 96 6.05 4.66 11.39
N GLU A 97 6.98 5.10 10.55
CA GLU A 97 6.73 5.98 9.42
C GLU A 97 6.11 5.19 8.26
N ALA A 98 4.78 5.11 8.24
CA ALA A 98 4.05 4.31 7.25
C ALA A 98 4.29 4.81 5.81
N PRO A 99 4.42 3.89 4.82
CA PRO A 99 5.01 4.18 3.51
C PRO A 99 4.04 4.80 2.49
N PHE A 100 3.14 5.67 2.95
CA PHE A 100 2.10 6.30 2.11
C PHE A 100 2.31 7.80 1.93
N HIS A 101 2.83 8.49 2.95
CA HIS A 101 3.11 9.93 2.98
C HIS A 101 1.94 10.81 2.48
N THR A 102 0.72 10.32 2.68
CA THR A 102 -0.54 10.88 2.19
C THR A 102 -1.68 10.46 3.12
N PRO A 103 -2.85 11.12 3.05
CA PRO A 103 -4.08 10.58 3.62
C PRO A 103 -4.41 9.20 3.03
N VAL A 104 -4.84 8.28 3.88
CA VAL A 104 -5.24 6.92 3.51
C VAL A 104 -6.64 6.66 4.02
N PHE A 105 -7.58 6.34 3.13
CA PHE A 105 -8.96 5.99 3.48
C PHE A 105 -9.12 4.47 3.53
N VAL A 106 -9.39 3.93 4.71
CA VAL A 106 -9.53 2.50 4.96
C VAL A 106 -11.01 2.14 5.00
N LEU A 107 -11.47 1.36 4.03
CA LEU A 107 -12.83 0.84 4.01
C LEU A 107 -12.98 -0.28 5.05
N THR A 108 -13.85 -0.06 6.03
CA THR A 108 -14.06 -1.00 7.13
C THR A 108 -15.41 -0.77 7.82
N HIS A 109 -15.93 -1.78 8.50
CA HIS A 109 -17.12 -1.65 9.35
C HIS A 109 -16.77 -1.18 10.78
N GLU A 110 -15.49 -1.22 11.17
CA GLU A 110 -15.05 -0.81 12.49
C GLU A 110 -15.08 0.72 12.61
N LYS A 111 -15.74 1.23 13.66
CA LYS A 111 -15.66 2.64 14.02
C LYS A 111 -14.37 2.86 14.80
N ARG A 112 -13.42 3.57 14.20
CA ARG A 112 -12.10 3.83 14.76
C ARG A 112 -11.69 5.27 14.46
N GLU A 113 -11.10 5.92 15.46
CA GLU A 113 -10.54 7.26 15.31
C GLU A 113 -9.37 7.28 14.32
N PRO A 114 -9.12 8.39 13.61
CA PRO A 114 -8.00 8.50 12.68
C PRO A 114 -6.66 8.16 13.35
N TRP A 115 -5.82 7.41 12.63
CA TRP A 115 -4.50 7.00 13.13
C TRP A 115 -3.39 7.77 12.42
N VAL A 116 -2.78 8.72 13.14
CA VAL A 116 -1.69 9.56 12.64
C VAL A 116 -0.36 8.82 12.76
N ARG A 117 0.46 8.87 11.70
CA ARG A 117 1.82 8.34 11.67
C ARG A 117 2.83 9.46 11.38
N PRO A 118 4.09 9.31 11.80
CA PRO A 118 5.18 10.14 11.29
C PRO A 118 5.24 10.11 9.75
N GLY A 119 5.84 11.14 9.14
CA GLY A 119 6.05 11.21 7.69
C GLY A 119 4.82 11.58 6.86
N GLY A 120 3.74 12.08 7.49
CA GLY A 120 2.58 12.66 6.78
C GLY A 120 1.48 11.67 6.41
N THR A 121 1.53 10.43 6.90
CA THR A 121 0.44 9.46 6.72
C THR A 121 -0.60 9.61 7.83
N THR A 122 -1.87 9.68 7.47
CA THR A 122 -3.00 9.53 8.42
C THR A 122 -4.02 8.56 7.84
N PHE A 123 -4.37 7.53 8.60
CA PHE A 123 -5.41 6.57 8.23
C PHE A 123 -6.78 7.07 8.73
N TYR A 124 -7.73 7.20 7.82
CA TYR A 124 -9.13 7.54 8.10
C TYR A 124 -10.00 6.31 7.86
N PHE A 125 -10.80 5.90 8.84
CA PHE A 125 -11.62 4.70 8.75
C PHE A 125 -13.02 5.05 8.25
N VAL A 126 -13.35 4.62 7.04
CA VAL A 126 -14.59 4.96 6.34
C VAL A 126 -15.59 3.81 6.45
N ASN A 127 -16.77 4.11 7.00
CA ASN A 127 -17.82 3.11 7.26
C ASN A 127 -18.98 3.14 6.25
N ASP A 128 -19.09 4.19 5.43
CA ASP A 128 -20.23 4.43 4.55
C ASP A 128 -19.97 4.02 3.08
N GLY A 129 -19.02 3.12 2.87
CA GLY A 129 -18.74 2.50 1.57
C GLY A 129 -17.76 3.26 0.65
N PRO A 130 -17.48 2.68 -0.53
CA PRO A 130 -16.41 3.12 -1.42
C PRO A 130 -16.66 4.46 -2.10
N GLU A 131 -17.91 4.80 -2.41
CA GLU A 131 -18.27 6.09 -3.01
C GLU A 131 -17.91 7.24 -2.06
N ARG A 132 -18.28 7.10 -0.79
CA ARG A 132 -17.97 8.09 0.23
C ARG A 132 -16.47 8.22 0.49
N ALA A 133 -15.73 7.11 0.48
CA ALA A 133 -14.27 7.14 0.55
C ALA A 133 -13.65 7.87 -0.65
N LEU A 134 -14.19 7.66 -1.86
CA LEU A 134 -13.70 8.32 -3.06
C LEU A 134 -13.99 9.83 -3.08
N GLU A 135 -15.15 10.27 -2.59
CA GLU A 135 -15.47 11.69 -2.43
C GLU A 135 -14.45 12.38 -1.53
N GLN A 136 -14.23 11.85 -0.32
CA GLN A 136 -13.25 12.38 0.63
C GLN A 136 -11.83 12.33 0.05
N ALA A 137 -11.48 11.27 -0.67
CA ALA A 137 -10.19 11.16 -1.34
C ALA A 137 -10.00 12.22 -2.42
N ARG A 138 -11.05 12.59 -3.17
CA ARG A 138 -10.97 13.65 -4.19
C ARG A 138 -10.72 15.02 -3.58
N GLU A 139 -11.35 15.32 -2.44
CA GLU A 139 -11.13 16.56 -1.70
C GLU A 139 -9.69 16.62 -1.16
N ALA A 140 -9.18 15.50 -0.65
CA ALA A 140 -7.85 15.41 -0.06
C ALA A 140 -6.70 15.27 -1.08
N ALA A 141 -6.97 14.88 -2.33
CA ALA A 141 -5.94 14.57 -3.34
C ALA A 141 -5.08 15.77 -3.75
N GLY A 142 -5.50 17.01 -3.48
CA GLY A 142 -4.67 18.20 -3.70
C GLY A 142 -4.21 18.38 -5.14
N GLY A 143 -5.06 18.01 -6.12
CA GLY A 143 -4.73 18.06 -7.55
C GLY A 143 -3.89 16.88 -8.08
N ARG A 144 -3.43 15.97 -7.19
CA ARG A 144 -2.76 14.71 -7.55
C ARG A 144 -3.76 13.57 -7.72
N ASP A 145 -3.30 12.37 -8.07
CA ASP A 145 -4.13 11.20 -8.37
C ASP A 145 -4.50 10.39 -7.12
N ILE A 146 -5.53 9.53 -7.23
CA ILE A 146 -6.05 8.67 -6.16
C ILE A 146 -5.71 7.23 -6.50
N ARG A 147 -4.97 6.55 -5.61
CA ARG A 147 -4.59 5.15 -5.78
C ARG A 147 -5.52 4.24 -4.99
N ILE A 148 -6.13 3.27 -5.65
CA ILE A 148 -6.72 2.11 -4.99
C ILE A 148 -5.59 1.11 -4.78
N ALA A 149 -5.25 0.88 -3.51
CA ALA A 149 -4.10 0.11 -3.08
C ALA A 149 -4.45 -1.37 -2.85
#